data_AF-A0A377K3K0-F1
#
_entry.id   AF-A0A377K3K0-F1
#
_cell.length_a   1.000
_cell.length_b   1.000
_cell.length_c   1.000
_cell.angle_alpha   90.00
_cell.angle_beta   90.00
_cell.angle_gamma   90.00
#
_symmetry.space_group_name_H-M   'P 1'
#
loop_
_entity.id
_entity.type
_entity.pdbx_description
1 polymer ?
#
loop_
_entity_poly.entity_id
_entity_poly.type
_entity_poly.pdbx_seq_one_letter_code
_entity_poly.pdbx_strand_id
1 'polypeptide(L)'
;MNVKAYENVAQAAGGAASTTGFWDGPPLVSAAALGDSNTGMHLLIGLLAALLHREKTGRGQRVTMSMQDAVLNLCRVKLRDQQRLDKLGYLEEYRSIRMAHFGDAVSPRW
;
A
#
# COMPACT_ATOMS: atom_id res chain seq x y z
N MET A 1 -3.92 -16.08 7.96
CA MET A 1 -3.89 -17.08 6.87
C MET A 1 -2.44 -17.36 6.51
N ASN A 2 -2.06 -18.63 6.30
CA ASN A 2 -0.72 -18.99 5.80
C ASN A 2 -0.83 -19.25 4.28
N VAL A 3 -0.91 -18.17 3.52
CA VAL A 3 -1.09 -18.20 2.07
C VAL A 3 0.19 -17.77 1.38
N LYS A 4 0.47 -18.34 0.21
CA LYS A 4 1.61 -17.94 -0.61
C LYS A 4 1.41 -16.49 -1.06
N ALA A 5 2.40 -15.65 -0.78
CA ALA A 5 2.41 -14.26 -1.22
C ALA A 5 3.21 -14.18 -2.53
N TYR A 6 2.52 -13.70 -3.56
CA TYR A 6 3.11 -13.27 -4.82
C TYR A 6 2.75 -11.81 -5.02
N GLU A 7 3.47 -11.11 -5.91
CA GLU A 7 3.30 -9.68 -6.16
C GLU A 7 1.82 -9.25 -6.30
N ASN A 8 1.06 -9.96 -7.14
CA ASN A 8 -0.37 -9.70 -7.36
C ASN A 8 -1.22 -9.91 -6.08
N VAL A 9 -0.95 -10.97 -5.32
CA VAL A 9 -1.65 -11.26 -4.05
C VAL A 9 -1.36 -10.16 -3.03
N ALA A 10 -0.12 -9.72 -2.91
CA ALA A 10 0.25 -8.68 -1.98
C ALA A 10 -0.32 -7.31 -2.36
N GLN A 11 -0.34 -6.97 -3.66
CA GLN A 11 -0.98 -5.75 -4.13
C GLN A 11 -2.49 -5.73 -3.87
N ALA A 12 -3.16 -6.86 -4.07
CA ALA A 12 -4.58 -7.00 -3.76
C ALA A 12 -4.83 -6.91 -2.24
N ALA A 13 -4.09 -7.69 -1.44
CA ALA A 13 -4.25 -7.74 0.02
C ALA A 13 -3.84 -6.44 0.72
N GLY A 14 -2.84 -5.74 0.19
CA GLY A 14 -2.37 -4.44 0.69
C GLY A 14 -3.16 -3.25 0.15
N GLY A 15 -4.17 -3.47 -0.71
CA GLY A 15 -5.04 -2.41 -1.22
C GLY A 15 -4.42 -1.50 -2.27
N ALA A 16 -3.28 -1.86 -2.88
CA ALA A 16 -2.72 -1.09 -3.99
C ALA A 16 -3.51 -1.32 -5.29
N ALA A 17 -3.99 -2.55 -5.53
CA ALA A 17 -4.73 -2.87 -6.75
C ALA A 17 -6.04 -2.07 -6.88
N SER A 18 -6.71 -1.74 -5.77
CA SER A 18 -7.93 -0.90 -5.78
C SER A 18 -7.68 0.55 -6.20
N THR A 19 -6.43 0.99 -6.21
CA THR A 19 -6.04 2.38 -6.53
C THR A 19 -5.58 2.54 -7.97
N THR A 20 -5.51 1.46 -8.75
CA THR A 20 -5.01 1.44 -10.13
C THR A 20 -6.08 0.85 -11.04
N GLY A 21 -6.33 1.48 -12.20
CA GLY A 21 -7.33 1.03 -13.16
C GLY A 21 -8.05 2.17 -13.89
N PHE A 22 -8.94 1.80 -14.81
CA PHE A 22 -9.81 2.71 -15.56
C PHE A 22 -11.11 3.01 -14.79
N TRP A 23 -11.77 4.14 -15.07
CA TRP A 23 -12.99 4.59 -14.35
C TRP A 23 -14.05 3.51 -14.19
N ASP A 24 -14.43 2.89 -15.31
CA ASP A 24 -15.46 1.85 -15.36
C ASP A 24 -14.87 0.43 -15.47
N GLY A 25 -13.56 0.30 -15.26
CA GLY A 25 -12.84 -0.97 -15.34
C GLY A 25 -12.68 -1.65 -13.96
N PRO A 26 -12.33 -2.95 -13.96
CA PRO A 26 -11.96 -3.62 -12.72
C PRO A 26 -10.66 -3.03 -12.13
N PRO A 27 -10.43 -3.16 -10.81
CA PRO A 27 -9.13 -2.90 -10.20
C PRO A 27 -8.00 -3.65 -10.90
N LEU A 28 -6.88 -2.98 -11.13
CA LEU A 28 -5.71 -3.53 -11.81
C LEU A 28 -4.50 -3.57 -10.87
N VAL A 29 -3.67 -4.59 -11.03
CA VAL A 29 -2.37 -4.66 -10.37
C VAL A 29 -1.42 -3.67 -11.05
N SER A 30 -0.67 -2.88 -10.27
CA SER A 30 0.35 -2.00 -10.79
C SER A 30 1.53 -2.80 -11.37
N ALA A 31 2.00 -2.39 -12.55
CA ALA A 31 3.17 -2.98 -13.19
C ALA A 31 4.50 -2.69 -12.43
N ALA A 32 4.48 -1.82 -11.43
CA ALA A 32 5.68 -1.34 -10.74
C ALA A 32 6.25 -2.32 -9.68
N ALA A 33 5.74 -3.55 -9.56
CA ALA A 33 6.19 -4.55 -8.59
C ALA A 33 6.35 -3.98 -7.15
N LEU A 34 5.27 -3.37 -6.66
CA LEU A 34 5.22 -2.66 -5.39
C LEU A 34 5.45 -3.56 -4.18
N GLY A 35 5.06 -4.83 -4.23
CA GLY A 35 5.22 -5.79 -3.14
C GLY A 35 6.66 -6.25 -2.97
N ASP A 36 7.23 -6.85 -4.01
CA ASP A 36 8.55 -7.48 -3.99
C ASP A 36 9.65 -6.48 -3.63
N SER A 37 9.74 -5.38 -4.39
CA SER A 37 10.79 -4.38 -4.20
C SER A 37 10.68 -3.69 -2.84
N ASN A 38 9.46 -3.32 -2.45
CA ASN A 38 9.26 -2.56 -1.23
C ASN A 38 9.48 -3.40 0.04
N THR A 39 9.11 -4.68 -0.01
CA THR A 39 9.37 -5.62 1.08
C THR A 39 10.87 -5.77 1.31
N GLY A 40 11.64 -5.91 0.22
CA GLY A 40 13.10 -5.97 0.29
C GLY A 40 13.71 -4.71 0.91
N MET A 41 13.25 -3.52 0.49
CA MET A 41 13.71 -2.25 1.05
C MET A 41 13.39 -2.11 2.54
N HIS A 42 12.17 -2.43 2.97
CA HIS A 42 11.79 -2.36 4.39
C HIS A 42 12.55 -3.36 5.25
N LEU A 43 12.77 -4.58 4.73
CA LEU A 43 13.56 -5.59 5.41
C LEU A 43 15.02 -5.16 5.56
N LEU A 44 15.61 -4.56 4.51
CA LEU A 44 16.96 -4.00 4.57
C LEU A 44 17.06 -2.90 5.62
N ILE A 45 16.13 -1.95 5.64
CA ILE A 45 16.10 -0.88 6.65
C ILE A 45 16.02 -1.47 8.06
N GLY A 46 15.15 -2.46 8.30
CA GLY A 46 15.05 -3.14 9.58
C GLY A 46 16.33 -3.89 9.97
N LEU A 47 17.00 -4.54 9.01
CA LEU A 47 18.29 -5.20 9.24
C LEU A 47 19.39 -4.21 9.61
N LEU A 48 19.48 -3.07 8.91
CA LEU A 48 20.45 -2.02 9.23
C LEU A 48 20.20 -1.44 10.62
N ALA A 49 18.93 -1.23 11.00
CA ALA A 49 18.57 -0.80 12.35
C ALA A 49 18.95 -1.84 13.42
N ALA A 50 18.72 -3.12 13.15
CA ALA A 50 19.11 -4.21 14.06
C ALA A 50 20.63 -4.35 14.20
N LEU A 51 21.39 -4.13 13.11
CA LEU A 51 22.85 -4.10 13.15
C LEU A 51 23.36 -2.94 14.00
N LEU A 52 22.82 -1.74 13.81
CA LEU A 52 23.16 -0.57 14.62
C LEU A 52 22.81 -0.78 16.10
N HIS A 53 21.68 -1.43 16.38
CA HIS A 53 21.30 -1.81 17.74
C HIS A 53 22.34 -2.77 18.34
N ARG A 54 22.75 -3.80 17.58
CA ARG A 54 23.75 -4.78 18.01
C ARG A 54 25.10 -4.12 18.30
N GLU A 55 25.54 -3.15 17.51
CA GLU A 55 26.78 -2.41 17.78
C GLU A 55 26.75 -1.68 19.12
N LYS A 56 25.59 -1.12 19.50
CA LYS A 56 25.44 -0.36 20.75
C LYS A 56 25.22 -1.24 21.98
N THR A 57 24.57 -2.38 21.82
CA THR A 57 24.09 -3.20 22.96
C THR A 57 24.74 -4.58 23.05
N GLY A 58 25.45 -5.02 22.01
CA GLY A 58 25.95 -6.38 21.86
C GLY A 58 24.86 -7.42 21.54
N ARG A 59 23.59 -7.02 21.38
CA ARG A 59 22.45 -7.95 21.19
C ARG A 59 21.86 -7.82 19.80
N GLY A 60 21.73 -8.96 19.10
CA GLY A 60 21.01 -9.03 17.83
C GLY A 60 19.49 -9.00 18.00
N GLN A 61 18.77 -8.79 16.89
CA GLN A 61 17.31 -8.82 16.83
C GLN A 61 16.85 -9.62 15.61
N ARG A 62 15.70 -10.29 15.73
CA ARG A 62 15.01 -10.91 14.60
C ARG A 62 14.16 -9.86 13.90
N VAL A 63 14.39 -9.68 12.61
CA VAL A 63 13.60 -8.76 11.76
C VAL A 63 12.69 -9.58 10.86
N THR A 64 11.41 -9.22 10.79
CA THR A 64 10.41 -9.84 9.92
C THR A 64 9.67 -8.76 9.17
N MET A 65 9.37 -8.98 7.90
CA MET A 65 8.60 -8.04 7.08
C MET A 65 7.48 -8.76 6.34
N SER A 66 6.30 -8.14 6.31
CA SER A 66 5.12 -8.60 5.56
C SER A 66 5.04 -7.85 4.23
N MET A 67 4.79 -8.60 3.14
CA MET A 67 4.60 -7.99 1.81
C MET A 67 3.32 -7.17 1.76
N GLN A 68 2.28 -7.58 2.48
CA GLN A 68 1.03 -6.83 2.61
C GLN A 68 1.26 -5.48 3.30
N ASP A 69 2.00 -5.46 4.40
CA ASP A 69 2.28 -4.22 5.16
C ASP A 69 3.17 -3.27 4.36
N ALA A 70 4.13 -3.83 3.60
CA ALA A 70 4.95 -3.07 2.68
C ALA A 70 4.06 -2.37 1.64
N VAL A 71 3.19 -3.10 0.95
CA VAL A 71 2.27 -2.51 -0.04
C VAL A 71 1.36 -1.47 0.61
N LEU A 72 0.78 -1.79 1.76
CA LEU A 72 -0.13 -0.89 2.48
C LEU A 72 0.57 0.44 2.82
N ASN A 73 1.83 0.39 3.23
CA ASN A 73 2.59 1.58 3.50
C ASN A 73 2.67 2.49 2.25
N LEU A 74 2.82 1.96 1.04
CA LEU A 74 2.88 2.79 -0.16
C LEU A 74 1.52 3.41 -0.55
N CYS A 75 0.40 2.73 -0.31
CA CYS A 75 -0.94 3.24 -0.62
C CYS A 75 -1.63 3.95 0.55
N ARG A 76 -0.96 4.17 1.68
CA ARG A 76 -1.50 4.79 2.91
C ARG A 76 -2.26 6.11 2.69
N VAL A 77 -1.85 6.91 1.71
CA VAL A 77 -2.55 8.16 1.35
C VAL A 77 -3.94 7.87 0.78
N LYS A 78 -4.06 6.85 -0.06
CA LYS A 78 -5.34 6.39 -0.61
C LYS A 78 -6.21 5.73 0.45
N LEU A 79 -5.62 4.97 1.37
CA LEU A 79 -6.35 4.44 2.52
C LEU A 79 -6.92 5.58 3.39
N ARG A 80 -6.11 6.59 3.71
CA ARG A 80 -6.55 7.78 4.44
C ARG A 80 -7.72 8.45 3.72
N ASP A 81 -7.59 8.64 2.41
CA ASP A 81 -8.63 9.29 1.63
C ASP A 81 -9.90 8.46 1.58
N GLN A 82 -9.81 7.13 1.50
CA GLN A 82 -10.96 6.23 1.61
C GLN A 82 -11.70 6.46 2.93
N GLN A 83 -10.97 6.48 4.04
CA GLN A 83 -11.58 6.72 5.35
C GLN A 83 -12.24 8.10 5.46
N ARG A 84 -11.73 9.11 4.74
CA ARG A 84 -12.35 10.44 4.66
C ARG A 84 -13.62 10.39 3.81
N LEU A 85 -13.58 9.71 2.67
CA LEU A 85 -14.75 9.51 1.81
C LEU A 85 -15.86 8.77 2.55
N ASP A 86 -15.55 7.70 3.27
CA ASP A 86 -16.54 6.93 4.05
C ASP A 86 -17.25 7.78 5.12
N LYS A 87 -16.60 8.83 5.63
CA LYS A 87 -17.15 9.71 6.68
C LYS A 87 -17.86 10.94 6.12
N LEU A 88 -17.31 11.54 5.06
CA LEU A 88 -17.76 12.83 4.54
C LEU A 88 -18.65 12.69 3.31
N GLY A 89 -18.51 11.59 2.56
CA GLY A 89 -19.15 11.38 1.26
C GLY A 89 -18.52 12.17 0.11
N TYR A 90 -17.48 12.98 0.36
CA TYR A 90 -16.80 13.76 -0.69
C TYR A 90 -15.34 14.11 -0.32
N LEU A 91 -14.54 14.48 -1.34
CA LEU A 91 -13.15 14.95 -1.20
C LEU A 91 -12.89 16.16 -2.12
N GLU A 92 -12.83 17.38 -1.57
CA GLU A 92 -12.74 18.64 -2.35
C GLU A 92 -11.47 18.78 -3.19
N GLU A 93 -10.36 18.21 -2.71
CA GLU A 93 -9.03 18.28 -3.33
C GLU A 93 -8.97 17.55 -4.67
N TYR A 94 -9.81 16.53 -4.85
CA TYR A 94 -9.89 15.75 -6.07
C TYR A 94 -10.83 16.46 -7.06
N ARG A 95 -10.28 17.48 -7.73
CA ARG A 95 -10.95 18.40 -8.67
C ARG A 95 -11.55 17.77 -9.95
N SER A 96 -11.66 16.44 -10.03
CA SER A 96 -12.32 15.71 -11.13
C SER A 96 -13.86 15.87 -11.16
N ILE A 97 -14.41 16.72 -10.29
CA ILE A 97 -15.83 16.99 -10.00
C ILE A 97 -16.60 17.61 -11.18
N ARG A 98 -16.03 17.77 -12.38
CA ARG A 98 -16.84 18.22 -13.53
C ARG A 98 -17.66 17.10 -14.20
N MET A 99 -17.48 15.83 -13.83
CA MET A 99 -18.17 14.72 -14.50
C MET A 99 -18.75 13.60 -13.61
N ALA A 100 -18.42 13.42 -12.32
CA ALA A 100 -19.06 12.37 -11.51
C ALA A 100 -18.86 12.56 -10.00
N HIS A 101 -19.88 12.22 -9.20
CA HIS A 101 -19.74 11.98 -7.77
C HIS A 101 -18.73 10.84 -7.51
N PHE A 102 -18.01 10.89 -6.39
CA PHE A 102 -17.23 9.72 -5.96
C PHE A 102 -18.20 8.54 -5.76
N GLY A 103 -17.86 7.38 -6.32
CA GLY A 103 -18.48 6.11 -5.93
C GLY A 103 -17.97 5.64 -4.56
N ASP A 104 -18.13 4.36 -4.24
CA ASP A 104 -17.78 3.82 -2.92
C ASP A 104 -16.27 3.79 -2.60
N ALA A 105 -15.39 4.12 -3.56
CA ALA A 105 -13.95 3.97 -3.39
C ALA A 105 -13.13 5.17 -3.88
N VAL A 106 -12.07 5.49 -3.14
CA VAL A 106 -11.06 6.48 -3.53
C VAL A 106 -10.10 5.85 -4.52
N SER A 107 -10.51 5.94 -5.77
CA SER A 107 -9.74 5.48 -6.90
C SER A 107 -9.37 6.68 -7.77
N PRO A 108 -8.08 7.02 -7.93
CA PRO A 108 -7.63 7.93 -8.98
C PRO A 108 -7.70 7.17 -10.30
N ARG A 109 -8.91 7.02 -10.83
CA ARG A 109 -9.08 6.38 -12.13
C ARG A 109 -8.80 7.44 -13.20
N TRP A 110 -8.24 7.03 -14.33
CA TRP A 110 -8.00 7.88 -15.49
C TRP A 110 -8.91 7.45 -16.62
#